data_AF-A0A150H1N0-F1
#
_entry.id   AF-A0A150H1N0-F1
#
_cell.length_a   1.000
_cell.length_b   1.000
_cell.length_c   1.000
_cell.angle_alpha   90.00
_cell.angle_beta   90.00
_cell.angle_gamma   90.00
#
_symmetry.space_group_name_H-M   'P 1'
#
loop_
_entity.id
_entity.type
_entity.pdbx_description
1 polymer ?
#
loop_
_entity_poly.entity_id
_entity_poly.type
_entity_poly.pdbx_seq_one_letter_code
_entity_poly.pdbx_strand_id
1 'polypeptide(L)'
;MKKRKVQQLSGVKLRAFQEEPDSDEEPDIVLMATELKERGKEAASNGDFAEARSLLGRAVRLMPGSADLHEAHSQVLLELGRTWEAVRAAGRAVELRPQWAEAHLALARAQLNLGEVR
;
A
#
# COMPACT_ATOMS: atom_id res chain seq x y z
N MET A 1 -17.83 56.60 7.50
CA MET A 1 -19.25 56.77 7.87
C MET A 1 -19.93 55.41 7.92
N LYS A 2 -20.54 55.07 9.06
CA LYS A 2 -21.25 53.82 9.33
C LYS A 2 -22.58 53.78 8.58
N LYS A 3 -22.93 52.65 7.95
CA LYS A 3 -24.30 52.11 7.99
C LYS A 3 -24.23 50.58 8.04
N ARG A 4 -24.36 50.07 9.27
CA ARG A 4 -24.70 48.67 9.55
C ARG A 4 -26.18 48.48 9.21
N LYS A 5 -26.51 47.44 8.43
CA LYS A 5 -27.89 46.95 8.37
C LYS A 5 -27.87 45.56 9.01
N VAL A 6 -28.40 45.51 10.22
CA VAL A 6 -28.62 44.27 10.97
C VAL A 6 -29.86 43.65 10.35
N GLN A 7 -29.72 42.44 9.82
CA GLN A 7 -30.85 41.57 9.52
C GLN A 7 -30.61 40.28 10.31
N GLN A 8 -31.25 40.22 11.47
CA GLN A 8 -31.51 38.97 12.17
C GLN A 8 -32.75 38.36 11.50
N LEU A 9 -32.71 37.07 11.19
CA LEU A 9 -33.73 36.09 11.55
C LEU A 9 -33.39 34.70 10.97
N SER A 10 -33.33 33.74 11.91
CA SER A 10 -33.74 32.35 11.81
C SER A 10 -33.06 31.41 10.79
N GLY A 11 -32.48 30.34 11.33
CA GLY A 11 -32.09 29.15 10.59
C GLY A 11 -30.60 28.94 10.70
N VAL A 12 -30.16 28.16 11.69
CA VAL A 12 -28.83 27.57 11.70
C VAL A 12 -28.75 26.66 10.47
N LYS A 13 -28.33 27.23 9.34
CA LYS A 13 -27.80 26.45 8.25
C LYS A 13 -26.43 26.03 8.75
N LEU A 14 -26.36 24.84 9.36
CA LEU A 14 -25.10 24.12 9.52
C LEU A 14 -24.51 24.06 8.12
N ARG A 15 -23.61 25.00 7.80
CA ARG A 15 -22.68 24.82 6.71
C ARG A 15 -21.88 23.62 7.15
N ALA A 16 -22.10 22.49 6.48
CA ALA A 16 -21.11 21.45 6.43
C ALA A 16 -19.80 22.16 6.07
N PHE A 17 -18.92 22.31 7.06
CA PHE A 17 -17.52 22.50 6.79
C PHE A 17 -17.10 21.19 6.11
N GLN A 18 -17.27 21.14 4.80
CA GLN A 18 -16.32 20.44 3.97
C GLN A 18 -15.04 21.23 4.20
N GLU A 19 -14.24 20.77 5.17
CA GLU A 19 -12.82 21.07 5.20
C GLU A 19 -12.31 20.53 3.86
N GLU A 20 -12.29 21.40 2.85
CA GLU A 20 -11.45 21.16 1.69
C GLU A 20 -10.03 21.11 2.26
N PRO A 21 -9.34 19.95 2.17
CA PRO A 21 -8.02 19.83 2.75
C PRO A 21 -7.13 20.90 2.13
N ASP A 22 -6.43 21.66 2.98
CA ASP A 22 -5.51 22.72 2.56
C ASP A 22 -4.58 22.14 1.47
N SER A 23 -4.59 22.77 0.30
CA SER A 23 -4.04 22.25 -0.96
C SER A 23 -2.50 22.16 -1.03
N ASP A 24 -1.83 22.22 0.12
CA ASP A 24 -0.36 22.25 0.25
C ASP A 24 0.20 21.15 1.18
N GLU A 25 -0.64 20.27 1.75
CA GLU A 25 -0.13 19.11 2.48
C GLU A 25 0.43 18.09 1.48
N GLU A 26 1.75 18.02 1.38
CA GLU A 26 2.41 16.92 0.67
C GLU A 26 1.86 15.60 1.23
N PRO A 27 1.32 14.73 0.37
CA PRO A 27 0.68 13.51 0.85
C PRO A 27 1.69 12.69 1.63
N ASP A 28 1.33 12.29 2.85
CA ASP A 28 2.15 11.40 3.68
C ASP A 28 2.36 10.08 2.91
N ILE A 29 3.54 9.97 2.29
CA ILE A 29 3.93 8.84 1.45
C ILE A 29 3.88 7.54 2.26
N VAL A 30 4.19 7.60 3.56
CA VAL A 30 4.15 6.44 4.46
C VAL A 30 2.70 6.02 4.69
N LEU A 31 1.80 6.97 4.95
CA LEU A 31 0.37 6.68 5.08
C LEU A 31 -0.18 6.06 3.79
N MET A 32 0.08 6.67 2.63
CA MET A 32 -0.40 6.15 1.34
C MET A 32 0.14 4.75 1.02
N ALA A 33 1.43 4.51 1.25
CA ALA A 33 2.01 3.19 1.05
C ALA A 33 1.43 2.16 2.02
N THR A 34 1.13 2.55 3.25
CA THR A 34 0.51 1.69 4.27
C THR A 34 -0.91 1.33 3.87
N GLU A 35 -1.73 2.30 3.45
CA GLU A 35 -3.09 2.06 2.96
C GLU A 35 -3.11 1.13 1.74
N LEU A 36 -2.22 1.36 0.76
CA LEU A 36 -2.08 0.48 -0.40
C LEU A 36 -1.67 -0.93 0.00
N LYS A 37 -0.82 -1.08 1.01
CA LYS A 37 -0.42 -2.39 1.55
C LYS A 37 -1.60 -3.12 2.19
N GLU A 38 -2.35 -2.45 3.06
CA GLU A 38 -3.48 -3.08 3.76
C GLU A 38 -4.59 -3.47 2.78
N ARG A 39 -4.94 -2.60 1.83
CA ARG A 39 -5.88 -2.93 0.76
C ARG A 39 -5.36 -4.08 -0.12
N GLY A 40 -4.07 -4.10 -0.40
CA GLY A 40 -3.44 -5.19 -1.15
C GLY A 40 -3.54 -6.54 -0.44
N LYS A 41 -3.38 -6.56 0.90
CA LYS A 41 -3.55 -7.76 1.73
C LYS A 41 -5.00 -8.21 1.82
N GLU A 42 -5.93 -7.27 1.90
CA GLU A 42 -7.36 -7.56 1.90
C GLU A 42 -7.79 -8.18 0.56
N ALA A 43 -7.40 -7.58 -0.56
CA ALA A 43 -7.63 -8.14 -1.90
C ALA A 43 -7.04 -9.55 -2.03
N ALA A 44 -5.82 -9.79 -1.53
CA ALA A 44 -5.21 -11.13 -1.55
C ALA A 44 -6.00 -12.13 -0.70
N SER A 45 -6.51 -11.70 0.46
CA SER A 45 -7.33 -12.55 1.34
C SER A 45 -8.68 -12.91 0.71
N ASN A 46 -9.21 -12.05 -0.16
CA ASN A 46 -10.41 -12.30 -0.96
C ASN A 46 -10.15 -13.15 -2.22
N GLY A 47 -8.88 -13.46 -2.53
CA GLY A 47 -8.47 -14.20 -3.73
C GLY A 47 -8.26 -13.32 -4.97
N ASP A 48 -8.42 -12.01 -4.85
CA ASP A 48 -8.27 -11.03 -5.94
C ASP A 48 -6.78 -10.69 -6.18
N PHE A 49 -5.97 -11.72 -6.46
CA PHE A 49 -4.51 -11.60 -6.52
C PHE A 49 -4.00 -10.60 -7.57
N ALA A 50 -4.73 -10.41 -8.66
CA ALA A 50 -4.38 -9.43 -9.69
C ALA A 50 -4.45 -7.98 -9.17
N GLU A 51 -5.49 -7.67 -8.38
CA GLU A 51 -5.64 -6.37 -7.73
C GLU A 51 -4.60 -6.21 -6.61
N ALA A 52 -4.43 -7.24 -5.78
CA ALA A 52 -3.42 -7.25 -4.73
C ALA A 52 -2.01 -6.93 -5.28
N ARG A 53 -1.63 -7.54 -6.42
CA ARG A 53 -0.35 -7.25 -7.10
C ARG A 53 -0.26 -5.78 -7.52
N SER A 54 -1.34 -5.23 -8.07
CA SER A 54 -1.37 -3.82 -8.49
C SER A 54 -1.17 -2.87 -7.32
N LEU A 55 -1.90 -3.09 -6.22
CA LEU A 55 -1.84 -2.28 -5.00
C LEU A 55 -0.46 -2.36 -4.33
N LEU A 56 0.05 -3.57 -4.12
CA LEU A 56 1.38 -3.79 -3.53
C LEU A 56 2.49 -3.25 -4.42
N GLY A 57 2.38 -3.41 -5.74
CA GLY A 57 3.32 -2.83 -6.68
C GLY A 57 3.35 -1.29 -6.65
N ARG A 58 2.21 -0.63 -6.40
CA ARG A 58 2.15 0.82 -6.17
C ARG A 58 2.81 1.19 -4.84
N ALA A 59 2.53 0.45 -3.77
CA ALA A 59 3.15 0.67 -2.47
C ALA A 59 4.68 0.56 -2.56
N VAL A 60 5.20 -0.47 -3.25
CA VAL A 60 6.64 -0.65 -3.48
C VAL A 60 7.25 0.51 -4.26
N ARG A 61 6.53 1.10 -5.23
CA ARG A 61 7.03 2.29 -5.96
C ARG A 61 7.10 3.53 -5.09
N LEU A 62 6.18 3.69 -4.14
CA LEU A 62 6.20 4.78 -3.17
C LEU A 62 7.34 4.60 -2.14
N MET A 63 7.54 3.37 -1.67
CA MET A 63 8.55 3.04 -0.66
C MET A 63 9.43 1.86 -1.08
N PRO A 64 10.37 2.05 -2.03
CA PRO A 64 11.21 0.97 -2.55
C PRO A 64 12.18 0.39 -1.51
N GLY A 65 12.41 1.09 -0.40
CA GLY A 65 13.22 0.65 0.73
C GLY A 65 12.46 -0.14 1.81
N SER A 66 11.16 -0.40 1.64
CA SER A 66 10.37 -1.13 2.64
C SER A 66 10.46 -2.63 2.42
N ALA A 67 11.16 -3.34 3.31
CA ALA A 67 11.24 -4.80 3.28
C ALA A 67 9.85 -5.46 3.41
N ASP A 68 8.98 -4.90 4.25
CA ASP A 68 7.60 -5.38 4.45
C ASP A 68 6.78 -5.38 3.16
N LEU A 69 6.97 -4.36 2.30
CA LEU A 69 6.24 -4.26 1.03
C LEU A 69 6.76 -5.25 0.00
N HIS A 70 8.08 -5.44 -0.06
CA HIS A 70 8.70 -6.42 -0.95
C HIS A 70 8.31 -7.86 -0.58
N GLU A 71 8.25 -8.17 0.72
CA GLU A 71 7.81 -9.47 1.21
C GLU A 71 6.33 -9.73 0.90
N ALA A 72 5.44 -8.80 1.24
CA ALA A 72 4.01 -8.94 0.93
C ALA A 72 3.75 -9.06 -0.58
N HIS A 73 4.46 -8.27 -1.40
CA HIS A 73 4.35 -8.36 -2.85
C HIS A 73 4.85 -9.72 -3.37
N SER A 74 5.92 -10.27 -2.78
CA SER A 74 6.44 -11.59 -3.17
C SER A 74 5.43 -12.72 -2.93
N GLN A 75 4.68 -12.67 -1.81
CA GLN A 75 3.65 -13.66 -1.53
C GLN A 75 2.55 -13.65 -2.60
N VAL A 76 2.04 -12.46 -2.96
CA VAL A 76 1.02 -12.33 -4.01
C VAL A 76 1.53 -12.76 -5.38
N LEU A 77 2.81 -12.51 -5.68
CA LEU A 77 3.42 -12.97 -6.93
C LEU A 77 3.51 -14.50 -7.01
N LEU A 78 3.67 -15.20 -5.88
CA LEU A 78 3.63 -16.67 -5.84
C LEU A 78 2.23 -17.21 -6.12
N GLU A 79 1.19 -16.63 -5.53
CA GLU A 79 -0.20 -17.03 -5.79
C GLU A 79 -0.58 -16.84 -7.28
N LEU A 80 0.04 -15.88 -7.96
CA LEU A 80 -0.13 -15.65 -9.40
C LEU A 80 0.77 -16.53 -10.30
N GLY A 81 1.60 -17.40 -9.73
CA GLY A 81 2.59 -18.20 -10.47
C GLY A 81 3.70 -17.37 -11.13
N ARG A 82 3.88 -16.11 -10.72
CA ARG A 82 4.92 -15.21 -11.26
C ARG A 82 6.23 -15.41 -10.52
N THR A 83 6.69 -16.64 -10.52
CA THR A 83 7.68 -17.15 -9.56
C THR A 83 9.04 -16.46 -9.65
N TRP A 84 9.51 -16.13 -10.85
CA TRP A 84 10.77 -15.41 -11.02
C TRP A 84 10.74 -14.01 -10.39
N GLU A 85 9.61 -13.31 -10.50
CA GLU A 85 9.47 -11.99 -9.88
C GLU A 85 9.30 -12.09 -8.36
N ALA A 86 8.61 -13.12 -7.88
CA ALA A 86 8.50 -13.39 -6.45
C ALA A 86 9.89 -13.58 -5.83
N VAL A 87 10.79 -14.34 -6.48
CA VAL A 87 12.19 -14.50 -6.02
C VAL A 87 12.90 -13.16 -5.94
N ARG A 88 12.75 -12.27 -6.93
CA ARG A 88 13.37 -10.93 -6.88
C ARG A 88 12.80 -10.07 -5.74
N ALA A 89 11.48 -10.08 -5.56
CA ALA A 89 10.84 -9.30 -4.50
C ALA A 89 11.25 -9.81 -3.11
N ALA A 90 11.19 -11.12 -2.87
CA ALA A 90 11.62 -11.71 -1.60
C ALA A 90 13.13 -11.51 -1.36
N GLY A 91 13.96 -11.63 -2.41
CA GLY A 91 15.38 -11.31 -2.34
C GLY A 91 15.63 -9.88 -1.90
N ARG A 92 14.85 -8.92 -2.41
CA ARG A 92 14.94 -7.52 -1.98
C ARG A 92 14.54 -7.32 -0.53
N ALA A 93 13.53 -8.04 -0.04
CA ALA A 93 13.15 -8.01 1.38
C ALA A 93 14.30 -8.52 2.29
N VAL A 94 14.99 -9.59 1.88
CA VAL A 94 16.18 -10.12 2.57
C VAL A 94 17.33 -9.12 2.55
N GLU A 95 17.63 -8.49 1.41
CA GLU A 95 18.68 -7.46 1.31
C GLU A 95 18.42 -6.28 2.25
N LEU A 96 17.16 -5.84 2.35
CA LEU A 96 16.76 -4.70 3.17
C LEU A 96 16.76 -5.04 4.67
N ARG A 97 16.37 -6.26 5.04
CA ARG A 97 16.41 -6.75 6.43
C ARG A 97 16.98 -8.18 6.49
N PRO A 98 18.31 -8.34 6.51
CA PRO A 98 18.96 -9.66 6.44
C PRO A 98 18.69 -10.59 7.62
N GLN A 99 18.27 -10.04 8.76
CA GLN A 99 17.98 -10.79 10.00
C GLN A 99 16.49 -11.13 10.14
N TRP A 100 15.67 -10.79 9.14
CA TRP A 100 14.22 -10.99 9.20
C TRP A 100 13.85 -12.39 8.68
N ALA A 101 13.45 -13.27 9.61
CA ALA A 101 13.18 -14.68 9.31
C ALA A 101 12.07 -14.87 8.26
N GLU A 102 11.01 -14.07 8.31
CA GLU A 102 9.89 -14.14 7.38
C GLU A 102 10.30 -13.81 5.94
N ALA A 103 11.24 -12.88 5.72
CA ALA A 103 11.77 -12.61 4.38
C ALA A 103 12.57 -13.78 3.81
N HIS A 104 13.37 -14.47 4.65
CA HIS A 104 14.06 -15.69 4.23
C HIS A 104 13.08 -16.81 3.90
N LEU A 105 12.01 -16.96 4.69
CA LEU A 105 10.95 -17.92 4.41
C LEU A 105 10.25 -17.61 3.08
N ALA A 106 9.93 -16.35 2.82
CA ALA A 106 9.35 -15.93 1.54
C ALA A 106 10.27 -16.23 0.35
N LEU A 107 11.58 -15.97 0.50
CA LEU A 107 12.58 -16.25 -0.53
C LEU A 107 12.70 -17.77 -0.78
N ALA A 108 12.77 -18.57 0.27
CA ALA A 108 12.82 -20.03 0.16
C ALA A 108 11.59 -20.59 -0.55
N ARG A 109 10.38 -20.15 -0.16
CA ARG A 109 9.13 -20.54 -0.84
C ARG A 109 9.15 -20.16 -2.31
N ALA A 110 9.66 -18.98 -2.65
CA ALA A 110 9.74 -18.54 -4.03
C ALA A 110 10.74 -19.33 -4.87
N GLN A 111 11.89 -19.68 -4.29
CA GLN A 111 12.90 -20.50 -4.96
C GLN A 111 12.45 -21.94 -5.18
N LEU A 112 11.74 -22.53 -4.21
CA LEU A 112 11.16 -23.87 -4.34
C LEU A 112 10.16 -23.93 -5.50
N ASN A 113 9.20 -23.00 -5.54
CA ASN A 113 8.25 -22.90 -6.65
C ASN A 113 8.97 -22.70 -8.00
N LEU A 114 10.10 -21.99 -8.05
CA LEU A 114 10.82 -21.75 -9.31
C LEU A 114 11.43 -23.06 -9.83
N GLY A 115 11.90 -23.93 -8.93
CA GLY A 115 12.43 -25.24 -9.29
C GLY A 115 11.36 -26.26 -9.73
N GLU A 116 10.10 -26.03 -9.36
CA GLU A 116 8.95 -26.88 -9.75
C GLU A 116 8.41 -26.54 -11.15
N VAL A 117 8.61 -25.31 -11.63
CA VAL A 117 8.29 -24.91 -13.01
C VAL A 117 9.37 -25.47 -13.95
N ARG A 118 9.20 -26.71 -14.41
CA ARG A 118 10.04 -27.38 -15.41
C ARG A 118 9.34 -27.48 -16.77
#